data_AF-A0A0A7LBI8-F1
#
_entry.id   AF-A0A0A7LBI8-F1
#
_cell.length_a   1.000
_cell.length_b   1.000
_cell.length_c   1.000
_cell.angle_alpha   90.00
_cell.angle_beta   90.00
_cell.angle_gamma   90.00
#
_symmetry.space_group_name_H-M   'P 1'
#
loop_
_entity.id
_entity.type
_entity.pdbx_description
1 polymer ?
#
loop_
_entity_poly.entity_id
_entity_poly.type
_entity_poly.pdbx_seq_one_letter_code
_entity_poly.pdbx_strand_id
1 'polypeptide(L)' 'MAYGNSGGGYRGGGDRRDQPKEYFKTKCSDCSAECEVPFKPTQGRPVYCRDCFKKHQPEGGRSNDRRRF' A
#
# COMPACT_ATOMS: atom_id res chain seq x y z
N MET A 1 35.90 25.94 -32.88
CA MET A 1 34.85 26.89 -32.42
C MET A 1 33.46 26.29 -32.62
N ALA A 2 32.50 26.71 -31.78
CA ALA A 2 31.27 26.03 -31.33
C ALA A 2 29.98 26.29 -32.13
N TYR A 3 29.00 25.38 -31.99
CA TYR A 3 27.67 25.64 -31.38
C TYR A 3 27.12 24.27 -30.91
N GLY A 4 26.93 24.01 -29.61
CA GLY A 4 25.77 24.50 -28.85
C GLY A 4 24.57 23.54 -29.01
N ASN A 5 24.65 22.30 -28.52
CA ASN A 5 23.51 21.39 -28.47
C ASN A 5 22.64 21.72 -27.25
N SER A 6 21.69 22.62 -27.47
CA SER A 6 20.66 23.03 -26.51
C SER A 6 19.35 22.33 -26.85
N GLY A 7 18.86 21.51 -25.91
CA GLY A 7 17.50 20.94 -25.91
C GLY A 7 17.44 19.85 -24.83
N GLY A 8 17.05 20.10 -23.58
CA GLY A 8 15.83 20.80 -23.17
C GLY A 8 14.67 19.80 -23.17
N GLY A 9 14.41 19.12 -22.04
CA GLY A 9 13.26 18.22 -21.98
C GLY A 9 13.04 17.44 -20.68
N TYR A 10 12.43 18.08 -19.68
CA TYR A 10 11.48 17.51 -18.70
C TYR A 10 11.70 16.04 -18.23
N ARG A 11 12.46 15.81 -17.16
CA ARG A 11 12.13 14.71 -16.23
C ARG A 11 11.38 15.26 -15.03
N GLY A 12 10.19 15.82 -15.33
CA GLY A 12 9.13 16.03 -14.34
C GLY A 12 8.65 14.66 -13.85
N GLY A 13 9.39 14.09 -12.90
CA GLY A 13 9.11 12.82 -12.27
C GLY A 13 8.14 12.98 -11.11
N GLY A 14 6.94 13.49 -11.39
CA GLY A 14 5.70 13.35 -10.63
C GLY A 14 5.80 13.36 -9.11
N ASP A 15 5.50 14.53 -8.54
CA ASP A 15 5.25 14.86 -7.14
C ASP A 15 4.04 14.11 -6.52
N ARG A 16 3.83 12.83 -6.84
CA ARG A 16 2.72 12.01 -6.33
C ARG A 16 3.08 11.21 -5.07
N ARG A 17 4.11 11.62 -4.32
CA ARG A 17 4.70 10.78 -3.26
C ARG A 17 4.24 11.07 -1.84
N ASP A 18 3.46 12.12 -1.61
CA ASP A 18 3.08 12.55 -0.26
C ASP A 18 1.62 13.03 -0.21
N GLN A 19 0.67 12.15 -0.56
CA GLN A 19 -0.67 12.34 0.00
C GLN A 19 -0.61 11.79 1.43
N PRO A 20 -0.87 12.60 2.47
CA PRO A 20 -0.94 12.10 3.84
C PRO A 20 -2.06 11.07 3.89
N LYS A 21 -1.68 9.79 4.05
CA LYS A 21 -2.64 8.71 4.27
C LYS A 21 -3.29 8.98 5.61
N GLU A 22 -4.59 9.20 5.61
CA GLU A 22 -5.35 9.30 6.85
C GLU A 22 -5.41 7.92 7.51
N TYR A 23 -4.81 7.80 8.68
CA TYR A 23 -4.88 6.60 9.50
C TYR A 23 -6.03 6.75 10.49
N PHE A 24 -6.94 5.78 10.49
CA PHE A 24 -8.06 5.73 11.42
C PHE A 24 -7.73 4.78 12.57
N LYS A 25 -7.83 5.28 13.81
CA LYS A 25 -7.72 4.45 15.01
C LYS A 25 -9.01 3.64 15.17
N THR A 26 -8.87 2.33 15.26
CA THR A 26 -10.01 1.43 15.39
C THR A 26 -9.61 0.15 16.12
N LYS A 27 -10.60 -0.64 16.55
CA LYS A 27 -10.39 -1.91 17.24
C LYS A 27 -10.54 -3.07 16.27
N CYS A 28 -9.53 -3.93 16.26
CA CYS A 28 -9.53 -5.20 15.54
C CYS A 28 -10.68 -6.10 16.03
N SER A 29 -11.57 -6.58 15.17
CA SER A 29 -12.69 -7.45 15.57
C SER A 29 -12.25 -8.87 15.96
N ASP A 30 -11.07 -9.30 15.50
CA ASP A 30 -10.51 -10.63 15.78
C ASP A 30 -9.62 -10.63 17.03
N CYS A 31 -8.75 -9.64 17.13
CA CYS A 31 -7.72 -9.53 18.14
C CYS A 31 -8.01 -8.50 19.23
N SER A 32 -9.08 -7.69 19.08
CA SER A 32 -9.49 -6.61 20.00
C SER A 32 -8.44 -5.54 20.30
N ALA A 33 -7.28 -5.59 19.64
CA ALA A 33 -6.22 -4.61 19.77
C ALA A 33 -6.55 -3.30 19.04
N GLU A 34 -6.06 -2.20 19.58
CA GLU A 34 -6.11 -0.89 18.94
C GLU A 34 -5.09 -0.84 17.80
N CYS A 35 -5.55 -0.47 16.60
CA CYS A 35 -4.70 -0.39 15.43
C CYS A 35 -5.02 0.83 14.57
N GLU A 36 -4.01 1.29 13.84
CA GLU A 36 -4.09 2.39 12.89
C GLU A 36 -4.24 1.81 11.49
N VAL A 37 -5.44 1.92 10.92
CA VAL A 37 -5.74 1.35 9.62
C VAL A 37 -5.95 2.46 8.58
N PRO A 38 -5.50 2.28 7.33
CA PRO A 38 -5.65 3.27 6.26
C PRO A 38 -7.08 3.27 5.65
N PHE A 39 -8.04 2.58 6.26
CA PHE A 39 -9.41 2.46 5.78
C PHE A 39 -10.41 2.95 6.83
N LYS A 40 -11.47 3.62 6.38
CA LYS A 40 -12.56 4.06 7.27
C LYS A 40 -13.31 2.84 7.83
N PRO A 41 -13.45 2.70 9.15
CA PRO A 41 -14.27 1.63 9.73
C PRO A 41 -15.74 1.86 9.39
N THR A 42 -16.34 0.97 8.59
CA THR A 42 -17.76 1.02 8.20
C THR A 42 -18.62 0.23 9.18
N GLN A 43 -19.71 0.82 9.69
CA GLN A 43 -20.68 0.12 10.55
C GLN A 43 -21.35 -1.00 9.74
N GLY A 44 -20.98 -2.26 10.03
CA GLY A 44 -21.46 -3.46 9.34
C GLY A 44 -20.37 -4.34 8.74
N ARG A 45 -19.10 -3.88 8.67
CA ARG A 45 -17.96 -4.72 8.25
C ARG A 45 -16.91 -4.79 9.37
N PRO A 46 -16.47 -6.00 9.78
CA PRO A 46 -15.45 -6.16 10.80
C PRO A 46 -14.11 -5.57 10.34
N VAL A 47 -13.39 -4.96 11.28
CA VAL A 47 -12.10 -4.35 11.03
C VAL A 47 -11.01 -5.33 11.46
N TYR A 48 -10.05 -5.61 10.57
CA TYR A 48 -8.93 -6.48 10.87
C TYR A 48 -7.62 -5.71 10.81
N CYS A 49 -6.72 -5.98 11.77
CA CYS A 49 -5.35 -5.48 11.70
C CYS A 49 -4.58 -6.18 10.56
N ARG A 50 -3.40 -5.65 10.23
CA ARG A 50 -2.55 -6.20 9.16
C ARG A 50 -2.24 -7.69 9.36
N ASP A 51 -2.09 -8.13 10.60
CA ASP A 51 -1.79 -9.52 10.93
C ASP A 51 -3.01 -10.44 10.77
N CYS A 52 -4.17 -10.04 11.29
CA CYS A 52 -5.40 -10.81 11.11
C CYS A 52 -5.83 -10.86 9.64
N PHE A 53 -5.66 -9.77 8.88
CA PHE A 53 -5.96 -9.75 7.45
C PHE A 53 -5.07 -10.73 6.67
N LYS A 54 -3.78 -10.82 7.00
CA LYS A 54 -2.88 -11.81 6.39
C LYS A 54 -3.29 -13.24 6.69
N LYS A 55 -3.80 -13.52 7.90
CA LYS A 55 -4.28 -14.86 8.30
C LYS A 55 -5.60 -15.23 7.62
N HIS A 56 -6.44 -14.24 7.34
CA HIS A 56 -7.70 -14.43 6.61
C HIS A 56 -7.55 -14.47 5.08
N GLN A 57 -6.39 -14.11 4.53
CA GLN A 57 -6.16 -14.28 3.10
C GLN A 57 -5.98 -15.77 2.79
N PRO A 58 -6.84 -16.37 1.93
CA PRO A 58 -6.58 -17.72 1.43
C PRO A 58 -5.23 -17.69 0.69
N GLU A 59 -4.38 -18.66 1.01
CA GLU A 59 -2.98 -18.78 0.57
C GLU A 59 -2.78 -18.98 -0.96
N GLY A 60 -3.67 -18.50 -1.81
CA GLY A 60 -3.66 -18.75 -3.26
C GLY A 60 -2.77 -17.84 -4.10
N GLY A 61 -2.03 -16.90 -3.51
CA GLY A 61 -1.38 -15.81 -4.29
C GLY A 61 0.15 -15.85 -4.38
N ARG A 62 0.82 -16.86 -3.81
CA ARG A 62 2.29 -16.92 -3.78
C ARG A 62 2.84 -18.21 -4.38
N SER A 63 2.38 -18.57 -5.57
CA SER A 63 3.15 -19.44 -6.44
C SER A 63 4.37 -18.67 -6.94
N ASN A 64 5.39 -18.56 -6.09
CA ASN A 64 6.77 -18.30 -6.50
C ASN A 64 7.31 -19.58 -7.14
N ASP A 65 6.68 -20.01 -8.23
CA ASP A 65 7.10 -21.10 -9.10
C ASP A 65 8.09 -20.57 -10.16
N ARG A 66 9.03 -19.71 -9.75
CA ARG A 66 10.15 -19.27 -10.60
C ARG A 66 11.37 -20.18 -10.42
N ARG A 67 11.15 -21.42 -10.00
CA ARG A 67 12.18 -22.47 -9.81
C ARG A 67 11.79 -23.78 -10.49
N ARG A 68 11.17 -23.71 -11.67
CA ARG A 68 11.03 -24.85 -12.57
C ARG A 68 12.03 -24.74 -13.72
N PHE A 69 13.14 -25.48 -13.53
CA PHE A 69 14.11 -26.05 -14.48
C PHE A 69 14.70 -25.14 -15.57
#